data_AF-A0A5E7S8L0-F1
#
_entry.id   AF-A0A5E7S8L0-F1
#
_cell.length_a   1.000
_cell.length_b   1.000
_cell.length_c   1.000
_cell.angle_alpha   90.00
_cell.angle_beta   90.00
_cell.angle_gamma   90.00
#
_symmetry.space_group_name_H-M   'P 1'
#
loop_
_entity.id
_entity.type
_entity.pdbx_description
1 polymer ?
#
loop_
_entity_poly.entity_id
_entity_poly.type
_entity_poly.pdbx_seq_one_letter_code
_entity_poly.pdbx_strand_id
1 'polypeptide(L)'
;MFFGPDNDAIHLIDKQTLEIARTLCPMPGKTAALVEFTRNGRYLLLSIWATDGALIVYDSNTLKEIKRIPMNKPSGKYNVGNKIEFVEGMSH
;
A
#
# COMPACT_ATOMS: atom_id res chain seq x y z
N MET A 1 8.91 10.13 3.97
CA MET A 1 7.91 10.96 3.25
C MET A 1 8.18 10.80 1.75
N PHE A 2 7.15 10.62 0.91
CA PHE A 2 7.28 10.16 -0.47
C PHE A 2 7.34 11.35 -1.44
N PHE A 3 8.54 11.74 -1.87
CA PHE A 3 8.77 13.00 -2.60
C PHE A 3 9.58 12.88 -3.89
N GLY A 4 9.94 11.67 -4.29
CA GLY A 4 10.64 11.45 -5.54
C GLY A 4 9.77 11.76 -6.77
N PRO A 5 10.39 11.96 -7.95
CA PRO A 5 9.66 12.19 -9.20
C PRO A 5 8.69 11.04 -9.55
N ASP A 6 8.99 9.81 -9.13
CA ASP A 6 8.18 8.60 -9.40
C ASP A 6 7.38 8.16 -8.15
N ASN A 7 6.82 9.12 -7.41
CA ASN A 7 6.09 8.84 -6.17
C ASN A 7 4.72 8.16 -6.37
N ASP A 8 4.34 7.89 -7.61
CA ASP A 8 3.16 7.12 -8.00
C ASP A 8 3.44 5.61 -8.07
N ALA A 9 4.71 5.21 -7.93
CA ALA A 9 5.14 3.81 -7.91
C ALA A 9 5.28 3.25 -6.48
N ILE A 10 4.93 1.98 -6.31
CA ILE A 10 5.17 1.17 -5.11
C ILE A 10 6.00 -0.05 -5.50
N HIS A 11 7.14 -0.22 -4.85
CA HIS A 11 8.00 -1.38 -5.04
C HIS A 11 7.71 -2.47 -4.01
N LEU A 12 7.60 -3.70 -4.49
CA LEU A 12 7.63 -4.89 -3.67
C LEU A 12 9.05 -5.45 -3.77
N ILE A 13 9.74 -5.44 -2.63
CA ILE A 13 11.11 -5.92 -2.51
C ILE A 13 11.06 -7.33 -1.92
N ASP A 14 11.72 -8.27 -2.58
CA ASP A 14 11.88 -9.62 -2.05
C ASP A 14 12.82 -9.59 -0.83
N LYS A 15 12.37 -10.11 0.31
CA LYS A 15 13.14 -10.04 1.56
C LYS A 15 14.37 -10.94 1.58
N GLN A 16 14.43 -11.98 0.74
CA GLN A 16 15.55 -12.90 0.65
C GLN A 16 16.62 -12.37 -0.29
N THR A 17 16.24 -11.85 -1.46
CA THR A 17 17.20 -11.36 -2.47
C THR A 17 17.50 -9.87 -2.35
N LEU A 18 16.62 -9.10 -1.70
CA LEU A 18 16.67 -7.63 -1.60
C LEU A 18 16.51 -6.91 -2.94
N GLU A 19 15.99 -7.60 -3.95
CA GLU A 19 15.72 -7.04 -5.28
C GLU A 19 14.25 -6.61 -5.43
N ILE A 20 13.98 -5.72 -6.38
CA ILE A 20 12.62 -5.34 -6.74
C ILE A 20 11.97 -6.51 -7.49
N ALA A 21 11.07 -7.23 -6.81
CA ALA A 21 10.30 -8.32 -7.42
C ALA A 21 9.13 -7.80 -8.27
N ARG A 22 8.53 -6.67 -7.89
CA ARG A 22 7.41 -6.05 -8.62
C ARG A 22 7.36 -4.54 -8.37
N THR A 23 6.86 -3.81 -9.36
CA THR A 23 6.45 -2.41 -9.20
C THR A 23 4.97 -2.27 -9.54
N LEU A 24 4.22 -1.56 -8.71
CA LEU A 24 2.82 -1.20 -8.93
C LEU A 24 2.71 0.30 -9.15
N CYS A 25 2.02 0.72 -10.20
CA CYS A 25 1.65 2.12 -10.44
C CYS A 25 0.11 2.22 -10.51
N PRO A 26 -0.57 2.25 -9.36
CA PRO A 26 -2.03 2.13 -9.27
C PRO A 26 -2.80 3.32 -9.85
N MET A 27 -2.16 4.49 -9.91
CA MET A 27 -2.71 5.70 -10.51
C MET A 27 -1.58 6.62 -10.96
N PRO A 28 -1.18 6.57 -12.24
CA PRO A 28 -0.06 7.36 -12.76
C PRO A 28 -0.19 8.85 -12.46
N GLY A 29 0.93 9.47 -12.08
CA GLY A 29 1.03 10.88 -11.71
C GLY A 29 0.43 11.25 -10.35
N LYS A 30 -0.01 10.26 -9.55
CA LYS A 30 -0.55 10.50 -8.21
C LYS A 30 0.17 9.70 -7.15
N THR A 31 0.56 10.37 -6.08
CA THR A 31 1.32 9.76 -5.00
C THR A 31 0.63 8.52 -4.45
N ALA A 32 1.28 7.37 -4.60
CA ALA A 32 0.89 6.12 -3.97
C ALA A 32 1.70 5.97 -2.68
N ALA A 33 1.01 5.78 -1.56
CA ALA A 33 1.67 5.83 -0.25
C ALA A 33 0.93 5.00 0.79
N LEU A 34 1.68 4.64 1.84
CA LEU A 34 1.20 4.02 3.07
C LEU A 34 0.49 2.68 2.81
N VAL A 35 1.18 1.57 3.08
CA VAL A 35 0.60 0.22 2.96
C VAL A 35 0.24 -0.29 4.35
N GLU A 36 -0.90 -0.98 4.44
CA GLU A 36 -1.30 -1.72 5.64
C GLU A 36 -1.90 -3.06 5.19
N PHE A 37 -1.57 -4.14 5.88
CA PHE A 37 -2.13 -5.46 5.63
C PHE A 37 -3.35 -5.74 6.53
N THR A 38 -4.20 -6.65 6.10
CA THR A 38 -5.17 -7.30 7.00
C THR A 38 -4.45 -8.15 8.05
N ARG A 39 -5.12 -8.48 9.16
CA ARG A 39 -4.53 -9.25 10.27
C ARG A 39 -3.87 -10.56 9.83
N ASN A 40 -4.43 -11.22 8.82
CA ASN A 40 -3.91 -12.47 8.25
C ASN A 40 -3.00 -12.26 7.02
N GLY A 41 -2.64 -11.03 6.67
CA GLY A 41 -1.79 -10.72 5.53
C GLY A 41 -2.40 -10.93 4.14
N ARG A 42 -3.63 -11.45 4.03
CA ARG A 42 -4.24 -11.83 2.74
C ARG A 42 -4.51 -10.65 1.81
N TYR A 43 -4.80 -9.48 2.38
CA TYR A 43 -5.03 -8.28 1.60
C TYR A 43 -4.10 -7.16 2.07
N LEU A 44 -3.68 -6.32 1.12
CA LEU A 44 -2.98 -5.08 1.39
C LEU A 44 -3.81 -3.89 0.94
N LEU A 45 -3.74 -2.81 1.70
CA LEU A 45 -4.49 -1.58 1.48
C LEU A 45 -3.52 -0.43 1.19
N LEU A 46 -3.62 0.14 0.00
CA LEU A 46 -2.76 1.22 -0.49
C LEU A 46 -3.56 2.52 -0.62
N SER A 47 -3.00 3.64 -0.15
CA SER A 47 -3.62 4.96 -0.34
C SER A 47 -3.06 5.63 -1.58
N ILE A 48 -3.94 6.21 -2.38
CA ILE A 48 -3.59 7.21 -3.40
C ILE A 48 -3.84 8.58 -2.78
N TRP A 49 -2.76 9.26 -2.40
CA TRP A 49 -2.81 10.51 -1.65
C TRP A 49 -3.04 11.71 -2.59
N ALA A 50 -4.26 11.80 -3.12
CA ALA A 50 -4.71 12.87 -4.01
C ALA A 50 -6.15 13.29 -3.68
N THR A 51 -6.58 14.48 -4.11
CA THR A 51 -7.94 15.00 -3.86
C THR A 51 -9.03 14.11 -4.44
N ASP A 52 -8.77 13.51 -5.59
CA ASP A 52 -9.56 12.49 -6.27
C ASP A 52 -8.86 11.12 -6.15
N GLY A 53 -8.35 10.86 -4.95
CA GLY A 53 -7.63 9.64 -4.58
C GLY A 53 -8.56 8.47 -4.28
N ALA A 54 -7.96 7.41 -3.75
CA ALA A 54 -8.66 6.18 -3.41
C ALA A 54 -7.90 5.38 -2.37
N LEU A 55 -8.64 4.58 -1.60
CA LEU A 55 -8.11 3.45 -0.88
C LEU A 55 -8.31 2.20 -1.76
N ILE A 56 -7.21 1.55 -2.13
CA ILE A 56 -7.23 0.38 -3.00
C ILE A 56 -6.89 -0.87 -2.19
N VAL A 57 -7.68 -1.91 -2.38
CA VAL A 57 -7.48 -3.23 -1.75
C VAL A 57 -6.94 -4.18 -2.81
N TYR A 58 -5.78 -4.77 -2.56
CA TYR A 58 -5.15 -5.79 -3.39
C TYR A 58 -5.15 -7.14 -2.67
N ASP A 59 -5.30 -8.23 -3.41
CA ASP A 59 -4.91 -9.56 -2.95
C ASP A 59 -3.38 -9.63 -2.91
N SER A 60 -2.80 -9.98 -1.75
CA SER A 60 -1.35 -9.85 -1.53
C SER A 60 -0.52 -10.89 -2.26
N ASN A 61 -1.12 -12.04 -2.60
CA ASN A 61 -0.43 -13.12 -3.30
C ASN A 61 -0.39 -12.87 -4.81
N THR A 62 -1.48 -12.35 -5.37
CA THR A 62 -1.64 -12.16 -6.82
C THR A 62 -1.40 -10.73 -7.28
N LEU A 63 -1.41 -9.78 -6.35
CA LEU A 63 -1.34 -8.33 -6.60
C LEU A 63 -2.46 -7.81 -7.49
N LYS A 64 -3.56 -8.54 -7.60
CA LYS A 64 -4.75 -8.09 -8.32
C LYS A 64 -5.56 -7.16 -7.44
N GLU A 65 -6.02 -6.06 -8.04
CA GLU A 65 -6.96 -5.15 -7.40
C GLU A 65 -8.30 -5.87 -7.18
N ILE A 66 -8.77 -5.89 -5.94
CA ILE A 66 -10.02 -6.53 -5.54
C ILE A 66 -11.11 -5.50 -5.31
N LYS A 67 -10.74 -4.31 -4.82
CA LYS A 67 -11.68 -3.22 -4.54
C LYS A 67 -10.99 -1.87 -4.59
N ARG A 68 -11.74 -0.85 -5.03
CA ARG A 68 -11.35 0.55 -5.01
C ARG A 68 -12.42 1.37 -4.33
N ILE A 69 -12.02 2.18 -3.35
CA ILE A 69 -12.91 3.04 -2.58
C ILE A 69 -12.47 4.49 -2.80
N PRO A 70 -13.22 5.29 -3.58
CA PRO A 70 -12.89 6.70 -3.80
C PRO A 70 -12.85 7.47 -2.47
N MET A 71 -11.79 8.25 -2.25
CA MET A 71 -11.61 9.03 -1.04
C MET A 71 -10.81 10.30 -1.35
N ASN A 72 -11.13 11.41 -0.67
CA ASN A 72 -10.34 12.64 -0.79
C ASN A 72 -9.11 12.57 0.13
N LYS A 73 -7.92 12.54 -0.48
CA LYS A 73 -6.60 12.50 0.18
C LYS A 73 -6.50 11.46 1.31
N PRO A 74 -6.83 10.18 1.07
CA PRO A 74 -6.63 9.13 2.06
C PRO A 74 -5.15 9.05 2.44
N SER A 75 -4.86 8.94 3.73
CA SER A 75 -3.51 8.90 4.28
C SER A 75 -3.26 7.57 5.00
N GLY A 76 -3.10 7.60 6.33
CA GLY A 76 -2.84 6.44 7.16
C GLY A 76 -4.07 5.55 7.31
N LYS A 77 -3.82 4.24 7.43
CA LYS A 77 -4.82 3.26 7.84
C LYS A 77 -4.12 2.25 8.74
N TYR A 78 -4.82 1.79 9.78
CA TYR A 78 -4.22 1.04 10.88
C TYR A 78 -5.08 -0.16 11.19
N ASN A 79 -4.56 -1.36 10.98
CA ASN A 79 -5.24 -2.59 11.36
C ASN A 79 -5.02 -2.83 12.86
N VAL A 80 -6.11 -2.92 13.61
CA VAL A 80 -6.08 -3.07 15.08
C VAL A 80 -5.17 -4.21 15.52
N GLY A 81 -5.34 -5.41 14.95
CA GLY A 81 -4.55 -6.58 15.34
C GLY A 81 -3.06 -6.38 15.09
N ASN A 82 -2.70 -5.87 13.92
CA ASN A 82 -1.30 -5.65 13.57
C ASN A 82 -0.59 -4.63 14.45
N LYS A 83 -1.30 -3.56 14.86
CA LYS A 83 -0.72 -2.50 15.70
C LYS A 83 -0.55 -2.93 17.16
N ILE A 84 -1.55 -3.60 17.74
CA ILE A 84 -1.48 -4.01 19.15
C ILE A 84 -0.53 -5.20 19.38
N GLU A 85 -0.32 -6.02 18.34
CA GLU A 85 0.59 -7.17 18.38
C GLU A 85 2.00 -6.84 17.86
N PHE A 86 2.25 -5.58 17.47
CA PHE A 86 3.54 -5.12 16.93
C PHE A 86 4.10 -5.98 15.79
N VAL A 87 3.22 -6.39 14.87
CA VAL A 87 3.59 -7.28 13.75
C VAL A 87 4.70 -6.64 12.90
N GLU A 88 5.72 -7.44 12.57
CA GLU A 88 6.85 -7.03 11.73
C GLU A 88 6.38 -6.61 10.33
N GLY A 89 7.06 -5.62 9.73
CA GLY A 89 6.72 -5.11 8.40
C GLY A 89 5.53 -4.16 8.36
N MET A 90 4.97 -3.81 9.52
CA MET A 90 3.89 -2.84 9.68
C MET A 90 4.44 -1.52 10.23
N SER A 91 3.78 -0.40 9.90
CA SER A 91 4.11 0.90 10.53
C SER A 91 3.70 0.90 12.01
N HIS A 92 4.47 1.56 12.87
CA HIS A 92 4.15 1.81 14.28
C HIS A 92 4.38 3.27 14.62
#